data_AF-A0A2J6X7W6-F1
#
_entry.id   AF-A0A2J6X7W6-F1
#
_cell.length_a   1.000
_cell.length_b   1.000
_cell.length_c   1.000
_cell.angle_alpha   90.00
_cell.angle_beta   90.00
_cell.angle_gamma   90.00
#
_symmetry.space_group_name_H-M   'P 1'
#
loop_
_entity.id
_entity.type
_entity.pdbx_description
1 polymer ?
#
loop_
_entity_poly.entity_id
_entity_poly.type
_entity_poly.pdbx_seq_one_letter_code
_entity_poly.pdbx_strand_id
1 'polypeptide(L)'
;MWNRLKPFLSPALTKDGVRYLKKDGTYSPAVRFWTSIKGIAKEIIENAIPGTDYAITEVVHCKSQHEHGVKEALCPQKYLSSVISLSPAKIIIVLGSTAKDIFNSYYKIKVDEKQKVFGPGEIENVKRYIVFLPHPNAFAHAHKLSNNFSLDKLSEIRHFVNSEEVF
;
A
#
# COMPACT_ATOMS: atom_id res chain seq x y z
N MET A 1 9.60 -38.20 -14.36
CA MET A 1 10.86 -37.93 -13.62
C MET A 1 11.41 -36.59 -14.11
N TRP A 2 10.98 -35.48 -13.50
CA TRP A 2 11.45 -34.13 -13.88
C TRP A 2 12.71 -33.82 -13.08
N ASN A 3 13.85 -33.77 -13.76
CA ASN A 3 15.11 -33.35 -13.16
C ASN A 3 14.99 -31.88 -12.73
N ARG A 4 15.08 -31.63 -11.42
CA ARG A 4 15.28 -30.29 -10.87
C ARG A 4 16.62 -29.76 -11.39
N LEU A 5 16.56 -28.88 -12.39
CA LEU A 5 17.62 -27.90 -12.59
C LEU A 5 17.79 -27.16 -11.25
N LYS A 6 19.00 -27.24 -10.67
CA LYS A 6 19.35 -26.41 -9.51
C LYS A 6 19.07 -24.96 -9.90
N PRO A 7 18.24 -24.20 -9.17
CA PRO A 7 18.07 -22.80 -9.49
C PRO A 7 19.45 -22.15 -9.33
N PHE A 8 19.90 -21.49 -10.39
CA PHE A 8 20.92 -20.47 -10.28
C PHE A 8 20.37 -19.47 -9.25
N LEU A 9 20.85 -19.54 -8.00
CA LEU A 9 20.35 -18.72 -6.90
C LEU A 9 20.80 -17.28 -7.16
N SER A 10 20.13 -16.59 -8.08
CA SER A 10 20.23 -15.14 -8.20
C SER A 10 19.81 -14.55 -6.86
N PRO A 11 20.56 -13.60 -6.30
CA PRO A 11 20.15 -12.93 -5.08
C PRO A 11 18.75 -12.34 -5.26
N ALA A 12 17.92 -12.41 -4.21
CA ALA A 12 16.61 -11.78 -4.23
C ALA A 12 16.76 -10.28 -4.59
N LEU A 13 15.87 -9.75 -5.42
CA LEU A 13 15.92 -8.34 -5.82
C LEU A 13 15.70 -7.39 -4.62
N THR A 14 15.10 -7.89 -3.55
CA THR A 14 14.93 -7.17 -2.29
C THR A 14 15.31 -8.01 -1.08
N LYS A 15 15.81 -7.37 -0.02
CA LYS A 15 16.07 -8.00 1.29
C LYS A 15 15.22 -7.37 2.38
N ASP A 16 14.55 -8.22 3.15
CA ASP A 16 13.59 -7.87 4.23
C ASP A 16 12.43 -6.94 3.78
N GLY A 17 12.25 -6.79 2.47
CA GLY A 17 11.34 -5.83 1.81
C GLY A 17 11.65 -4.35 2.07
N VAL A 18 12.83 -4.01 2.58
CA VAL A 18 13.24 -2.61 2.84
C VAL A 18 14.56 -2.22 2.18
N ARG A 19 15.22 -3.15 1.48
CA ARG A 19 16.48 -2.92 0.76
C ARG A 19 16.37 -3.51 -0.65
N TYR A 20 16.95 -2.86 -1.64
CA TYR A 20 17.05 -3.38 -3.01
C TYR A 20 18.47 -3.84 -3.33
N LEU A 21 18.58 -4.80 -4.25
CA LEU A 21 19.86 -5.28 -4.78
C LEU A 21 20.44 -4.23 -5.74
N LYS A 22 21.68 -3.81 -5.48
CA LYS A 22 22.42 -2.90 -6.36
C LYS A 22 23.08 -3.67 -7.50
N LYS A 23 23.52 -2.93 -8.51
CA LYS A 23 24.28 -3.48 -9.66
C LYS A 23 25.57 -4.19 -9.26
N ASP A 24 26.18 -3.79 -8.14
CA ASP A 24 27.41 -4.41 -7.59
C ASP A 24 27.14 -5.69 -6.78
N GLY A 25 25.89 -6.16 -6.70
CA GLY A 25 25.50 -7.35 -5.95
C GLY A 25 25.31 -7.13 -4.43
N THR A 26 25.59 -5.92 -3.92
CA THR A 26 25.33 -5.56 -2.52
C THR A 26 23.91 -5.03 -2.34
N TYR A 27 23.42 -5.01 -1.10
CA TYR A 27 22.11 -4.40 -0.80
C TYR A 27 22.25 -2.92 -0.43
N SER A 28 21.23 -2.13 -0.78
CA SER A 28 21.10 -0.75 -0.32
C SER A 28 20.97 -0.67 1.22
N PRO A 29 21.25 0.50 1.83
CA PRO A 29 20.67 0.83 3.13
C PRO A 29 19.13 0.71 3.09
N ALA A 30 18.51 0.61 4.27
CA ALA A 30 17.06 0.54 4.36
C ALA A 30 16.42 1.81 3.78
N VAL A 31 15.52 1.62 2.81
CA VAL A 31 14.73 2.70 2.21
C VAL A 31 13.73 3.18 3.25
N ARG A 32 13.87 4.44 3.69
CA ARG A 32 13.05 5.01 4.77
C ARG A 32 11.55 4.85 4.53
N PHE A 33 11.10 5.15 3.32
CA PHE A 33 9.71 4.99 2.92
C PHE A 33 9.24 3.54 3.11
N TRP A 34 9.98 2.55 2.60
CA TRP A 34 9.62 1.13 2.75
C TRP A 34 9.60 0.67 4.21
N THR A 35 10.53 1.17 5.03
CA THR A 35 10.53 0.92 6.47
C THR A 35 9.27 1.47 7.14
N SER A 36 8.84 2.69 6.77
CA SER A 36 7.58 3.26 7.26
C SER A 36 6.36 2.45 6.84
N ILE A 37 6.29 2.01 5.58
CA ILE A 37 5.19 1.15 5.11
C ILE A 37 5.16 -0.16 5.89
N LYS A 38 6.32 -0.80 6.09
CA LYS A 38 6.43 -2.01 6.90
C LYS A 38 5.94 -1.78 8.34
N GLY A 39 6.23 -0.61 8.90
CA GLY A 39 5.71 -0.18 10.20
C GLY A 39 4.19 -0.09 10.24
N ILE A 40 3.58 0.56 9.24
CA ILE A 40 2.12 0.65 9.10
C ILE A 40 1.50 -0.74 8.94
N ALA A 41 2.07 -1.60 8.09
CA ALA A 41 1.56 -2.95 7.88
C ALA A 41 1.58 -3.77 9.18
N LYS A 42 2.64 -3.63 9.99
CA LYS A 42 2.76 -4.26 11.31
C LYS A 42 1.73 -3.76 12.33
N GLU A 43 1.13 -2.59 12.12
CA GLU A 43 0.02 -2.14 12.95
C GLU A 43 -1.30 -2.85 12.62
N ILE A 44 -1.37 -3.62 11.54
CA ILE A 44 -2.55 -4.40 11.14
C ILE A 44 -2.28 -5.89 11.30
N ILE A 45 -1.18 -6.37 10.72
CA ILE A 45 -0.80 -7.78 10.67
C ILE A 45 0.48 -7.94 11.48
N GLU A 46 0.40 -8.68 12.59
CA GLU A 46 1.59 -8.98 13.38
C GLU A 46 2.59 -9.76 12.51
N ASN A 47 3.86 -9.33 12.52
CA ASN A 47 4.92 -9.90 11.68
C ASN A 47 4.73 -9.80 10.15
N ALA A 48 3.94 -8.83 9.66
CA ALA A 48 3.69 -8.58 8.24
C ALA A 48 4.92 -8.79 7.32
N ILE A 49 4.75 -9.66 6.32
CA ILE A 49 5.73 -10.07 5.33
C ILE A 49 5.48 -9.29 4.02
N PRO A 50 6.42 -8.43 3.60
CA PRO A 50 6.33 -7.69 2.34
C PRO A 50 6.25 -8.64 1.13
N GLY A 51 5.31 -8.39 0.22
CA GLY A 51 5.08 -9.22 -0.97
C GLY A 51 4.18 -10.44 -0.73
N THR A 52 3.84 -10.74 0.53
CA THR A 52 2.88 -11.79 0.90
C THR A 52 1.64 -11.16 1.54
N ASP A 53 1.83 -10.46 2.65
CA ASP A 53 0.73 -9.90 3.45
C ASP A 53 0.32 -8.50 2.97
N TYR A 54 1.22 -7.81 2.28
CA TYR A 54 0.97 -6.51 1.69
C TYR A 54 1.84 -6.25 0.47
N ALA A 55 1.32 -5.40 -0.41
CA ALA A 55 2.02 -4.89 -1.59
C ALA A 55 1.99 -3.36 -1.62
N ILE A 56 2.91 -2.76 -2.37
CA ILE A 56 2.97 -1.31 -2.60
C ILE A 56 2.74 -1.08 -4.09
N THR A 57 1.87 -0.13 -4.41
CA THR A 57 1.68 0.38 -5.76
C THR A 57 1.55 1.90 -5.71
N GLU A 58 1.59 2.54 -6.87
CA GLU A 58 1.53 3.99 -7.04
C GLU A 58 0.34 4.36 -7.92
N VAL A 59 -0.31 5.49 -7.66
CA VAL A 59 -1.38 6.01 -8.53
C VAL A 59 -0.86 6.47 -9.89
N VAL A 60 0.46 6.76 -9.97
CA VAL A 60 1.19 7.07 -11.19
C VAL A 60 2.50 6.27 -11.22
N HIS A 61 2.83 5.65 -12.34
CA HIS A 61 4.04 4.81 -12.49
C HIS A 61 5.23 5.55 -13.12
N CYS A 62 4.98 6.72 -13.71
CA CYS A 62 6.03 7.55 -14.28
C CYS A 62 6.57 8.46 -13.19
N LYS A 63 7.89 8.38 -12.95
CA LYS A 63 8.56 9.32 -12.05
C LYS A 63 8.38 10.74 -12.58
N SER A 64 7.75 11.58 -11.77
CA SER A 64 7.61 13.00 -12.06
C SER A 64 8.34 13.83 -11.01
N GLN A 65 9.18 14.75 -11.47
CA GLN A 65 9.86 15.69 -10.58
C GLN A 65 8.84 16.71 -10.06
N HIS A 66 8.79 16.91 -8.75
CA HIS A 66 7.84 17.81 -8.08
C HIS A 66 6.36 17.52 -8.42
N GLU A 67 6.02 16.26 -8.76
CA GLU A 67 4.67 15.85 -9.15
C GLU A 67 4.11 16.63 -10.36
N HIS A 68 4.98 17.18 -11.21
CA HIS A 68 4.56 17.89 -12.42
C HIS A 68 3.73 16.99 -13.35
N GLY A 69 2.55 17.44 -13.76
CA GLY A 69 1.67 16.67 -14.66
C GLY A 69 0.95 15.48 -14.02
N VAL A 70 1.07 15.26 -12.70
CA VAL A 70 0.48 14.10 -12.03
C VAL A 70 -1.06 14.16 -12.00
N LYS A 71 -1.63 15.36 -11.88
CA LYS A 71 -3.09 15.56 -11.87
C LYS A 71 -3.71 15.31 -13.25
N GLU A 72 -2.92 15.55 -14.30
CA GLU A 72 -3.29 15.39 -15.71
C GLU A 72 -2.94 14.00 -16.25
N ALA A 73 -2.23 13.18 -15.47
CA ALA A 73 -1.76 11.88 -15.90
C ALA A 73 -2.92 10.93 -16.18
N LEU A 74 -2.85 10.22 -17.31
CA LEU A 74 -3.80 9.16 -17.68
C LEU A 74 -3.49 7.80 -17.00
N CYS A 75 -2.48 7.77 -16.13
CA CYS A 75 -1.98 6.55 -15.49
C CYS A 75 -3.03 5.87 -14.60
N PRO A 76 -3.79 6.60 -13.74
CA PRO A 76 -4.83 5.99 -12.93
C PRO A 76 -5.89 5.28 -13.78
N GLN A 77 -6.30 5.88 -14.89
CA GLN A 77 -7.29 5.34 -15.81
C GLN A 77 -6.83 4.04 -16.47
N LYS A 78 -5.52 3.89 -16.71
CA LYS A 78 -4.95 2.71 -17.38
C LYS A 78 -4.64 1.57 -16.42
N TYR A 79 -4.18 1.88 -15.21
CA TYR A 79 -3.54 0.87 -14.36
C TYR A 79 -4.17 0.74 -12.97
N LEU A 80 -4.76 1.80 -12.40
CA LEU A 80 -5.20 1.76 -11.01
C LEU A 80 -6.31 0.73 -10.79
N SER A 81 -7.38 0.75 -11.60
CA SER A 81 -8.45 -0.26 -11.51
C SER A 81 -7.90 -1.66 -11.72
N SER A 82 -7.13 -1.90 -12.78
CA SER A 82 -6.54 -3.21 -13.09
C SER A 82 -5.68 -3.77 -11.95
N VAL A 83 -4.89 -2.94 -11.28
CA VAL A 83 -4.07 -3.37 -10.14
C VAL A 83 -4.94 -3.68 -8.92
N ILE A 84 -5.93 -2.84 -8.62
CA ILE A 84 -6.79 -3.00 -7.46
C ILE A 84 -7.77 -4.17 -7.64
N SER A 85 -8.28 -4.40 -8.85
CA SER A 85 -9.20 -5.51 -9.15
C SER A 85 -8.53 -6.88 -9.02
N LEU A 86 -7.22 -6.96 -9.25
CA LEU A 86 -6.43 -8.18 -9.04
C LEU A 86 -6.04 -8.41 -7.58
N SER A 87 -6.22 -7.42 -6.71
CA SER A 87 -5.77 -7.49 -5.32
C SER A 87 -6.89 -8.05 -4.41
N PRO A 88 -6.65 -9.13 -3.67
CA PRO A 88 -7.59 -9.60 -2.65
C PRO A 88 -7.54 -8.75 -1.36
N ALA A 89 -6.75 -7.68 -1.32
CA ALA A 89 -6.54 -6.90 -0.11
C ALA A 89 -7.86 -6.33 0.44
N LYS A 90 -8.16 -6.66 1.70
CA LYS A 90 -9.31 -6.14 2.47
C LYS A 90 -9.12 -4.71 2.95
N ILE A 91 -7.90 -4.19 2.89
CA ILE A 91 -7.59 -2.81 3.23
C ILE A 91 -6.68 -2.20 2.17
N ILE A 92 -6.99 -0.98 1.75
CA ILE A 92 -6.13 -0.14 0.92
C ILE A 92 -5.74 1.09 1.71
N ILE A 93 -4.44 1.31 1.91
CA ILE A 93 -3.92 2.49 2.58
C ILE A 93 -3.37 3.45 1.53
N VAL A 94 -4.03 4.59 1.39
CA VAL A 94 -3.69 5.67 0.47
C VAL A 94 -2.85 6.70 1.21
N LEU A 95 -1.65 6.97 0.70
CA LEU A 95 -0.65 7.81 1.37
C LEU A 95 -0.42 9.13 0.64
N GLY A 96 -0.66 10.25 1.31
CA GLY A 96 -0.47 11.59 0.77
C GLY A 96 -1.72 12.19 0.12
N SER A 97 -1.78 13.51 0.05
CA SER A 97 -2.92 14.27 -0.49
C SER A 97 -3.14 14.00 -1.97
N THR A 98 -2.09 14.05 -2.79
CA THR A 98 -2.19 13.80 -4.24
C THR A 98 -2.77 12.40 -4.54
N ALA A 99 -2.30 11.38 -3.83
CA ALA A 99 -2.85 10.03 -3.98
C ALA A 99 -4.29 9.92 -3.47
N LYS A 100 -4.63 10.56 -2.35
CA LYS A 100 -6.01 10.65 -1.84
C LYS A 100 -6.96 11.24 -2.88
N ASP A 101 -6.59 12.39 -3.46
CA ASP A 101 -7.43 13.12 -4.41
C ASP A 101 -7.69 12.28 -5.67
N ILE A 102 -6.64 11.67 -6.23
CA ILE A 102 -6.76 10.81 -7.41
C ILE A 102 -7.61 9.57 -7.10
N PHE A 103 -7.35 8.90 -5.98
CA PHE A 103 -8.08 7.69 -5.61
C PHE A 103 -9.57 7.97 -5.38
N ASN A 104 -9.88 9.06 -4.65
CA ASN A 104 -11.27 9.47 -4.39
C ASN A 104 -11.99 9.89 -5.66
N SER A 105 -11.32 10.64 -6.55
CA SER A 105 -11.89 11.04 -7.84
C SER A 105 -12.21 9.82 -8.70
N TYR A 106 -11.28 8.86 -8.77
CA TYR A 106 -11.41 7.67 -9.61
C TYR A 106 -12.55 6.75 -9.13
N TYR A 107 -12.59 6.42 -7.85
CA TYR A 107 -13.62 5.54 -7.26
C TYR A 107 -14.88 6.29 -6.79
N LYS A 108 -14.97 7.60 -7.03
CA LYS A 108 -16.07 8.47 -6.60
C LYS A 108 -16.38 8.38 -5.10
N ILE A 109 -15.34 8.19 -4.29
CA ILE A 109 -15.45 8.08 -2.83
C ILE A 109 -15.65 9.47 -2.25
N LYS A 110 -16.78 9.67 -1.56
CA LYS A 110 -17.09 10.91 -0.84
C LYS A 110 -16.68 10.76 0.62
N VAL A 111 -15.48 11.25 0.95
CA VAL A 111 -15.01 11.40 2.33
C VAL A 111 -14.85 12.88 2.64
N ASP A 112 -15.28 13.29 3.84
CA ASP A 112 -14.98 14.63 4.34
C ASP A 112 -13.45 14.84 4.46
N GLU A 113 -12.97 16.08 4.44
CA GLU A 113 -11.55 16.41 4.57
C GLU A 113 -10.94 15.79 5.84
N LYS A 114 -11.72 15.78 6.92
CA LYS A 114 -11.35 15.19 8.22
C LYS A 114 -11.48 13.67 8.27
N GLN A 115 -12.23 13.08 7.35
CA GLN A 115 -12.47 11.64 7.33
C GLN A 115 -11.25 10.91 6.75
N LYS A 116 -10.62 10.10 7.60
CA LYS A 116 -9.41 9.33 7.28
C LYS A 116 -9.69 7.88 6.91
N VAL A 117 -10.95 7.45 6.96
CA VAL A 117 -11.35 6.08 6.65
C VAL A 117 -12.70 6.04 5.97
N PHE A 118 -12.82 5.24 4.91
CA PHE A 118 -14.05 4.88 4.24
C PHE A 118 -14.25 3.37 4.32
N GLY A 119 -15.50 2.94 4.44
CA GLY A 119 -15.87 1.54 4.42
C GLY A 119 -16.25 0.94 5.78
N PRO A 120 -16.52 -0.38 5.82
CA PRO A 120 -16.23 -1.32 4.76
C PRO A 120 -17.19 -1.13 3.57
N GLY A 121 -16.66 -0.99 2.36
CA GLY A 121 -17.42 -0.75 1.13
C GLY A 121 -16.90 -1.60 -0.02
N GLU A 122 -17.75 -1.85 -1.02
CA GLU A 122 -17.36 -2.63 -2.18
C GLU A 122 -16.56 -1.78 -3.17
N ILE A 123 -15.35 -2.22 -3.47
CA ILE A 123 -14.47 -1.64 -4.50
C ILE A 123 -13.98 -2.82 -5.33
N GLU A 124 -14.08 -2.76 -6.65
CA GLU A 124 -13.64 -3.84 -7.56
C GLU A 124 -14.05 -5.25 -7.09
N ASN A 125 -15.33 -5.43 -6.72
CA ASN A 125 -15.93 -6.69 -6.23
C ASN A 125 -15.34 -7.27 -4.94
N VAL A 126 -14.63 -6.47 -4.15
CA VAL A 126 -14.11 -6.87 -2.84
C VAL A 126 -14.58 -5.86 -1.81
N LYS A 127 -15.05 -6.37 -0.67
CA LYS A 127 -15.39 -5.54 0.49
C LYS A 127 -14.10 -5.07 1.16
N ARG A 128 -13.86 -3.75 1.18
CA ARG A 128 -12.60 -3.16 1.65
C ARG A 128 -12.81 -1.97 2.59
N TYR A 129 -11.86 -1.77 3.49
CA TYR A 129 -11.59 -0.47 4.08
C TYR A 129 -10.61 0.33 3.22
N ILE A 130 -10.88 1.62 3.06
CA ILE A 130 -9.94 2.57 2.46
C ILE A 130 -9.48 3.52 3.54
N VAL A 131 -8.19 3.56 3.81
CA VAL A 131 -7.57 4.39 4.85
C VAL A 131 -6.69 5.44 4.21
N PHE A 132 -6.87 6.70 4.61
CA PHE A 132 -6.10 7.84 4.11
C PHE A 132 -5.15 8.33 5.21
N LEU A 133 -3.84 8.27 4.96
CA LEU A 133 -2.82 8.76 5.88
C LEU A 133 -1.92 9.80 5.20
N PRO A 134 -1.30 10.70 5.96
CA PRO A 134 -0.23 11.53 5.46
C PRO A 134 0.91 10.69 4.86
N HIS A 135 1.58 11.24 3.84
CA HIS A 135 2.74 10.57 3.26
C HIS A 135 3.88 10.47 4.31
N PRO A 136 4.61 9.34 4.43
CA PRO A 136 5.67 9.18 5.43
C PRO A 136 6.79 10.23 5.39
N ASN A 137 7.04 10.83 4.22
CA ASN A 137 8.02 11.91 4.06
C ASN A 137 7.46 13.32 4.35
N ALA A 138 6.17 13.45 4.69
CA ALA A 138 5.60 14.73 5.11
C ALA A 138 6.00 15.01 6.57
N PHE A 139 7.00 15.88 6.77
CA PHE A 139 7.62 16.15 8.07
C PHE A 139 6.66 16.59 9.19
N ALA A 140 5.46 17.10 8.86
CA ALA A 140 4.54 17.70 9.81
C ALA A 140 3.45 16.76 10.36
N HIS A 141 3.32 15.53 9.84
CA HIS A 141 2.13 14.71 10.13
C HIS A 141 2.47 13.25 10.42
N ALA A 142 1.84 12.71 11.48
CA ALA A 142 1.99 11.32 11.83
C ALA A 142 1.30 10.41 10.80
N HIS A 143 2.06 9.48 10.23
CA HIS A 143 1.62 8.57 9.15
C HIS A 143 1.28 7.17 9.64
N LYS A 144 1.32 6.93 10.96
CA LYS A 144 0.96 5.65 11.59
C LYS A 144 -0.53 5.56 11.84
N LEU A 145 -1.08 4.36 11.84
CA LEU A 145 -2.51 4.15 12.11
C LEU A 145 -2.85 4.55 13.55
N SER A 146 -1.99 4.19 14.50
CA SER A 146 -2.13 4.49 15.94
C SER A 146 -2.12 5.98 16.29
N ASN A 147 -1.58 6.82 15.41
CA ASN A 147 -1.64 8.27 15.57
C ASN A 147 -2.89 8.90 14.94
N ASN A 148 -3.62 8.15 14.11
CA ASN A 148 -4.74 8.66 13.33
C ASN A 148 -6.10 8.07 13.73
N PHE A 149 -6.11 6.97 14.49
CA PHE A 149 -7.32 6.25 14.87
C PHE A 149 -7.30 5.84 16.35
N SER A 150 -8.50 5.72 16.94
CA SER A 150 -8.66 5.14 18.27
C SER A 150 -8.31 3.65 18.27
N LEU A 151 -7.99 3.11 19.45
CA LEU A 151 -7.72 1.68 19.62
C LEU A 151 -8.90 0.80 19.16
N ASP A 152 -10.13 1.26 19.41
CA ASP A 152 -11.34 0.54 18.97
C ASP A 152 -11.40 0.45 17.45
N LYS A 153 -11.14 1.55 16.75
CA LYS A 153 -11.15 1.56 15.28
C LYS A 153 -10.02 0.72 14.68
N LEU A 154 -8.85 0.71 15.30
CA LEU A 154 -7.76 -0.18 14.88
C LEU A 154 -8.13 -1.66 15.09
N SER A 155 -8.75 -1.98 16.21
CA SER A 155 -9.20 -3.34 16.53
C SER A 155 -10.27 -3.80 15.54
N GLU A 156 -11.21 -2.93 15.18
CA GLU A 156 -12.21 -3.17 14.14
C GLU A 156 -11.55 -3.47 12.78
N ILE A 157 -10.60 -2.65 12.34
CA ILE A 157 -9.88 -2.85 11.07
C ILE A 157 -9.08 -4.16 11.09
N ARG A 158 -8.36 -4.45 12.18
CA ARG A 158 -7.60 -5.70 12.34
C ARG A 158 -8.51 -6.92 12.27
N HIS A 159 -9.64 -6.87 12.97
CA HIS A 159 -10.60 -7.97 12.96
C HIS A 159 -11.16 -8.20 11.56
N PHE A 160 -11.46 -7.14 10.81
CA PHE A 160 -11.93 -7.24 9.43
C PHE A 160 -10.89 -7.86 8.49
N VAL A 161 -9.62 -7.51 8.64
CA VAL A 161 -8.54 -8.09 7.82
C VAL A 161 -8.34 -9.57 8.12
N ASN A 162 -8.45 -9.95 9.40
CA ASN A 162 -8.21 -11.32 9.86
C ASN A 162 -9.45 -12.21 9.87
N SER A 163 -10.65 -11.68 9.58
CA SER A 163 -11.84 -12.53 9.46
C SER A 163 -11.68 -13.44 8.25
N GLU A 164 -12.04 -14.70 8.36
CA GLU A 164 -12.22 -15.54 7.18
C GLU A 164 -13.61 -15.22 6.61
N GLU A 165 -13.67 -14.70 5.38
CA GLU A 165 -14.93 -14.77 4.64
C GLU A 165 -14.95 -16.16 3.99
N VAL A 166 -15.91 -16.98 4.42
CA VAL A 166 -16.22 -18.27 3.80
C VAL A 166 -16.80 -17.94 2.42
N PHE A 167 -15.97 -18.01 1.38
CA PHE A 167 -16.39 -17.91 -0.01
C PHE A 167 -17.10 -19.18 -0.47
#